data_AF-A0A3M4YCT6-F1
#
_entry.id   AF-A0A3M4YCT6-F1
#
_cell.length_a   1.000
_cell.length_b   1.000
_cell.length_c   1.000
_cell.angle_alpha   90.00
_cell.angle_beta   90.00
_cell.angle_gamma   90.00
#
_symmetry.space_group_name_H-M   'P 1'
#
loop_
_entity.id
_entity.type
_entity.pdbx_description
1 polymer ?
#
loop_
_entity_poly.entity_id
_entity_poly.type
_entity_poly.pdbx_seq_one_letter_code
_entity_poly.pdbx_strand_id
1 'polypeptide(L)' 'MMFDYKLLSALAAVIEQAGFERAAQVLGLSQSAVSQRIKLLEARIGLPVLVRATPP' A
#
# COMPACT_ATOMS: atom_id res chain seq x y z
N MET A 1 -19.73 -6.49 -1.24
CA MET A 1 -18.46 -5.76 -1.37
C MET A 1 -17.37 -6.59 -0.71
N MET A 2 -16.58 -7.33 -1.47
CA MET A 2 -15.43 -8.07 -0.92
C MET A 2 -14.19 -7.22 -1.20
N PHE A 3 -13.56 -6.66 -0.17
CA PHE A 3 -12.26 -6.03 -0.35
C PHE A 3 -11.26 -7.11 -0.74
N ASP A 4 -10.45 -6.84 -1.76
CA ASP A 4 -9.39 -7.76 -2.15
C ASP A 4 -8.32 -7.73 -1.05
N TYR A 5 -8.18 -8.86 -0.37
CA TYR A 5 -7.25 -9.03 0.75
C TYR A 5 -5.82 -8.63 0.38
N LYS A 6 -5.42 -8.77 -0.89
CA LYS A 6 -4.09 -8.38 -1.38
C LYS A 6 -3.86 -6.88 -1.30
N LEU A 7 -4.92 -6.07 -1.44
CA LEU A 7 -4.85 -4.61 -1.34
C LEU A 7 -4.71 -4.16 0.12
N LEU A 8 -5.49 -4.78 1.02
CA LEU A 8 -5.39 -4.52 2.45
C LEU A 8 -4.05 -4.98 3.04
N SER A 9 -3.56 -6.15 2.60
CA SER A 9 -2.24 -6.66 2.97
C SER A 9 -1.11 -5.73 2.51
N ALA A 10 -1.22 -5.14 1.31
CA ALA A 10 -0.26 -4.14 0.85
C ALA A 10 -0.27 -2.87 1.72
N LEU A 11 -1.46 -2.39 2.12
CA LEU A 11 -1.59 -1.25 3.02
C LEU A 11 -0.98 -1.53 4.40
N ALA A 12 -1.32 -2.66 5.02
CA ALA A 12 -0.77 -3.06 6.30
C ALA A 12 0.77 -3.12 6.27
N ALA A 13 1.33 -3.79 5.26
CA ALA A 13 2.77 -3.89 5.10
C ALA A 13 3.44 -2.51 4.91
N VAL A 14 2.85 -1.59 4.14
CA VAL A 14 3.43 -0.24 3.96
C VAL A 14 3.44 0.55 5.27
N ILE A 15 2.41 0.42 6.11
CA ILE A 15 2.32 1.09 7.42
C ILE A 15 3.34 0.49 8.39
N GLU A 16 3.33 -0.84 8.55
CA GLU A 16 4.24 -1.56 9.47
C GLU A 16 5.71 -1.35 9.10
N GLN A 17 6.00 -1.34 7.79
CA GLN A 17 7.34 -1.16 7.29
C GLN A 17 7.69 0.30 7.03
N ALA A 18 6.81 1.27 7.32
CA ALA A 18 7.01 2.70 7.07
C ALA A 18 7.71 2.99 5.73
N GLY A 19 7.24 2.36 4.64
CA GLY A 19 7.89 2.47 3.33
C GLY A 19 7.49 1.40 2.31
N PHE A 20 7.38 1.82 1.05
CA PHE A 20 6.95 0.95 -0.05
C PHE A 20 7.97 -0.13 -0.43
N GLU A 21 9.26 0.19 -0.38
CA GLU A 21 10.32 -0.74 -0.76
C GLU A 21 10.47 -1.88 0.25
N ARG A 22 10.50 -1.55 1.55
CA ARG A 22 10.52 -2.55 2.64
C ARG A 22 9.26 -3.41 2.63
N ALA A 23 8.08 -2.83 2.41
CA ALA A 23 6.84 -3.58 2.27
C ALA A 23 6.89 -4.56 1.08
N ALA A 24 7.48 -4.14 -0.04
CA ALA A 24 7.64 -5.00 -1.21
C ALA A 24 8.54 -6.21 -0.93
N GLN A 25 9.65 -6.00 -0.20
CA GLN A 25 10.52 -7.09 0.24
C GLN A 25 9.80 -8.10 1.13
N VAL A 26 9.04 -7.63 2.13
CA VAL A 26 8.27 -8.50 3.05
C VAL A 26 7.19 -9.29 2.31
N LEU A 27 6.54 -8.69 1.31
CA LEU A 27 5.49 -9.33 0.53
C LEU A 27 5.99 -10.17 -0.65
N GLY A 28 7.30 -10.18 -0.94
CA GLY A 28 7.87 -10.84 -2.11
C GLY A 28 7.39 -10.26 -3.44
N LEU A 29 7.26 -8.92 -3.52
CA LEU A 29 6.75 -8.19 -4.67
C LEU A 29 7.74 -7.11 -5.13
N SER A 30 7.49 -6.53 -6.30
CA SER A 30 8.15 -5.27 -6.68
C SER A 30 7.52 -4.08 -5.94
N GLN A 31 8.30 -3.02 -5.74
CA GLN A 31 7.80 -1.75 -5.19
C GLN A 31 6.63 -1.19 -6.03
N SER A 32 6.69 -1.31 -7.36
CA SER A 32 5.63 -0.88 -8.27
C SER A 32 4.33 -1.67 -8.09
N ALA A 33 4.40 -2.98 -7.82
CA ALA A 33 3.23 -3.81 -7.56
C ALA A 33 2.55 -3.40 -6.24
N VAL A 34 3.33 -3.10 -5.19
CA VAL A 34 2.78 -2.56 -3.93
C VAL A 34 2.12 -1.20 -4.16
N SER A 35 2.80 -0.29 -4.87
CA SER A 35 2.26 1.03 -5.22
C SER A 35 0.94 0.94 -5.99
N GLN A 36 0.86 0.04 -6.97
CA GLN A 36 -0.37 -0.18 -7.75
C GLN A 36 -1.51 -0.72 -6.89
N ARG A 37 -1.24 -1.63 -5.94
CA ARG A 37 -2.25 -2.13 -5.01
C ARG A 37 -2.79 -1.02 -4.10
N ILE A 38 -1.94 -0.12 -3.61
CA ILE A 38 -2.40 1.05 -2.85
C ILE A 38 -3.28 1.95 -3.72
N LYS A 39 -2.84 2.26 -4.94
CA LYS A 39 -3.63 3.08 -5.87
C LYS A 39 -5.00 2.49 -6.19
N LEU A 40 -5.08 1.16 -6.35
CA LEU A 40 -6.36 0.45 -6.55
C LEU A 40 -7.24 0.47 -5.30
N LEU A 41 -6.64 0.40 -4.11
CA LEU A 41 -7.37 0.52 -2.85
C LEU A 41 -7.98 1.91 -2.69
N GLU A 42 -7.19 2.95 -2.94
CA GLU A 42 -7.63 4.35 -2.91
C GLU A 42 -8.77 4.59 -3.92
N ALA A 43 -8.66 4.07 -5.14
CA ALA A 43 -9.71 4.18 -6.15
C ALA A 43 -11.03 3.49 -5.74
N ARG A 44 -10.95 2.39 -4.98
CA ARG A 44 -12.14 1.67 -4.47
C ARG A 44 -12.80 2.37 -3.30
N ILE A 45 -12.00 3.01 -2.45
CA ILE A 45 -12.49 3.76 -1.27
C ILE A 45 -12.94 5.17 -1.68
N GLY A 46 -12.37 5.72 -2.74
CA GLY A 46 -12.61 7.09 -3.21
C GLY A 46 -11.81 8.15 -2.44
N LEU A 47 -10.85 7.73 -1.61
CA LEU A 47 -10.03 8.60 -0.76
C LEU A 47 -8.60 8.08 -0.66
N PRO A 48 -7.61 8.97 -0.44
CA PRO A 48 -6.25 8.56 -0.10
C PRO A 48 -6.24 7.72 1.18
N VAL A 49 -5.43 6.66 1.22
CA VAL A 49 -5.29 5.77 2.40
C VAL A 49 -3.97 5.96 3.13
N LEU A 50 -3.03 6.71 2.54
CA LEU A 50 -1.75 7.05 3.13
C LEU A 50 -1.53 8.56 3.08
N VAL A 51 -1.11 9.13 4.20
CA VAL A 51 -0.58 10.50 4.25
C VAL A 51 0.93 10.42 4.06
N ARG A 52 1.43 11.04 3.00
CA ARG A 52 2.88 11.14 2.79
C ARG A 52 3.40 12.25 3.70
N ALA A 53 4.17 11.88 4.72
CA ALA A 53 4.97 12.84 5.45
C ALA A 53 6.13 13.27 4.55
N THR A 54 6.16 14.54 4.16
CA THR A 54 7.38 15.14 3.60
C THR A 54 8.30 15.44 4.79
N PRO A 55 9.54 14.93 4.83
CA PRO A 55 10.49 15.39 5.83
C PRO A 55 10.69 16.92 5.69
N PRO A 56 10.90 17.66 6.80
CA PRO A 56 11.11 19.10 6.78
C PRO A 56 12.39 19.51 6.03
#